data_AF-A0A7C9HTV0-F1
#
_entry.id   AF-A0A7C9HTV0-F1
#
_cell.length_a   1.000
_cell.length_b   1.000
_cell.length_c   1.000
_cell.angle_alpha   90.00
_cell.angle_beta   90.00
_cell.angle_gamma   90.00
#
_symmetry.space_group_name_H-M   'P 1'
#
loop_
_entity.id
_entity.type
_entity.pdbx_description
1 polymer ?
#
loop_
_entity_poly.entity_id
_entity_poly.type
_entity_poly.pdbx_seq_one_letter_code
_entity_poly.pdbx_strand_id
1 'polypeptide(L)'
;MHQAAQLTEDVVTGWREDLKAERDRLLAEQRAQLARLETELSQGQAGADTRIALDSARHLLDSGSLATDELQELQAMQTALSAGVNARAQIETQRELLDIERSARDVPGASADLAPLLADARAALARGEAVDAGLLWSVLERRMGAAAQEREDFDARADRVVQEYDTVRHLAGETTQRLGRLADTLRAQRRLGQLSAQARERYAQTLTDAEALLTEAHAEYRAAQEVTSTFGQDALSGLLDVFDFEENSLLAASPEPSPFALTPPPPVAPTTPAVTPASLFDTLLSAPVTPPPSEMPAPTAPTESAETWTFEGSQIRQGAHTLAAQGLATLLTQATALGLHRLDMGDATHVWSARSTVPGEWRVGRAQNWTDLDEQVGAWLDTGMP
;
A
#
# COMPACT_ATOMS: atom_id res chain seq x y z
N MET A 1 17.87 20.11 -18.59
CA MET A 1 18.40 19.06 -17.70
C MET A 1 18.07 19.45 -16.28
N HIS A 2 17.19 18.71 -15.61
CA HIS A 2 17.01 18.86 -14.17
C HIS A 2 18.04 17.97 -13.48
N GLN A 3 19.06 18.56 -12.87
CA GLN A 3 19.90 17.84 -11.92
C GLN A 3 19.00 17.51 -10.72
N ALA A 4 18.72 16.23 -10.50
CA ALA A 4 18.17 15.79 -9.23
C ALA A 4 19.21 16.13 -8.16
N ALA A 5 18.89 17.11 -7.30
CA ALA A 5 19.75 17.50 -6.20
C ALA A 5 19.87 16.31 -5.25
N GLN A 6 21.02 15.62 -5.30
CA GLN A 6 21.29 14.51 -4.40
C GLN A 6 21.42 15.07 -2.98
N LEU A 7 20.49 14.67 -2.11
CA LEU A 7 20.56 14.94 -0.68
C LEU A 7 21.83 14.27 -0.12
N THR A 8 22.86 15.08 0.14
CA THR A 8 24.07 14.58 0.81
C THR A 8 23.80 14.38 2.30
N GLU A 9 24.55 13.48 2.93
CA GLU A 9 24.47 13.19 4.37
C GLU A 9 24.66 14.45 5.22
N ASP A 10 25.53 15.38 4.77
CA ASP A 10 25.75 16.68 5.39
C ASP A 10 24.50 17.58 5.36
N VAL A 11 23.76 17.61 4.24
CA VAL A 11 22.52 18.41 4.12
C VAL A 11 21.41 17.85 5.01
N VAL A 12 21.26 16.52 5.04
CA VAL A 12 20.29 15.85 5.92
C VAL A 12 20.66 16.05 7.39
N THR A 13 21.95 16.03 7.73
CA THR A 13 22.44 16.29 9.08
C THR A 13 22.19 17.74 9.50
N GLY A 14 22.50 18.71 8.64
CA GLY A 14 22.19 20.13 8.87
C GLY A 14 20.71 20.37 9.11
N TRP A 15 19.83 19.87 8.23
CA TRP A 15 18.37 19.98 8.41
C TRP A 15 17.88 19.35 9.72
N ARG A 16 18.47 18.23 10.15
CA ARG A 16 18.14 17.60 11.43
C ARG A 16 18.57 18.45 12.63
N GLU A 17 19.72 19.13 12.53
CA GLU A 17 20.19 20.06 13.56
C GLU A 17 19.34 21.33 13.61
N ASP A 18 19.00 21.91 12.45
CA ASP A 18 18.10 23.06 12.32
C ASP A 18 16.70 22.75 12.89
N LEU A 19 16.10 21.62 12.51
CA LEU A 19 14.80 21.17 13.03
C LEU A 19 14.84 20.93 14.54
N LYS A 20 15.95 20.41 15.07
CA LYS A 20 16.12 20.24 16.53
C LYS A 20 16.23 21.59 17.23
N ALA A 21 17.00 22.52 16.69
CA ALA A 21 17.14 23.87 17.24
C ALA A 21 15.79 24.62 17.25
N GLU A 22 15.02 24.56 16.17
CA GLU A 22 13.71 25.21 16.07
C GLU A 22 12.67 24.52 16.98
N ARG A 23 12.70 23.19 17.12
CA ARG A 23 11.90 22.48 18.13
C ARG A 23 12.25 22.92 19.56
N ASP A 24 13.53 22.97 19.90
CA ASP A 24 13.99 23.33 21.24
C ASP A 24 13.65 24.79 21.57
N ARG A 25 13.69 25.67 20.56
CA ARG A 25 13.17 27.03 20.63
C ARG A 25 11.66 27.07 20.87
N LEU A 26 10.85 26.38 20.06
CA LEU A 26 9.40 26.35 20.21
C LEU A 26 8.98 25.79 21.58
N LEU A 27 9.66 24.76 22.09
CA LEU A 27 9.46 24.24 23.44
C LEU A 27 9.76 25.29 24.52
N ALA A 28 10.80 26.13 24.35
CA ALA A 28 11.10 27.21 25.27
C ALA A 28 10.03 28.33 25.21
N GLU A 29 9.57 28.70 24.01
CA GLU A 29 8.49 29.67 23.80
C GLU A 29 7.16 29.18 24.42
N GLN A 30 6.81 27.92 24.23
CA GLN A 30 5.62 27.28 24.81
C GLN A 30 5.68 27.16 26.34
N ARG A 31 6.83 26.79 26.92
CA ARG A 31 7.01 26.81 28.39
C ARG A 31 6.88 28.22 28.98
N ALA A 32 7.38 29.25 28.29
CA ALA A 32 7.18 30.63 28.68
C ALA A 32 5.72 31.10 28.53
N GLN A 33 4.97 30.57 27.56
CA GLN A 33 3.52 30.79 27.44
C GLN A 33 2.76 30.12 28.58
N LEU A 34 3.06 28.86 28.93
CA LEU A 34 2.42 28.15 30.04
C LEU A 34 2.61 28.92 31.35
N ALA A 35 3.83 29.34 31.68
CA ALA A 35 4.12 30.07 32.92
C ALA A 35 3.34 31.41 33.04
N ARG A 36 3.08 32.10 31.91
CA ARG A 36 2.22 33.28 31.88
C ARG A 36 0.76 32.92 32.15
N LEU A 37 0.23 31.93 31.44
CA LEU A 37 -1.15 31.47 31.62
C LEU A 37 -1.41 30.94 33.05
N GLU A 38 -0.46 30.22 33.65
CA GLU A 38 -0.49 29.81 35.07
C GLU A 38 -0.60 31.02 36.01
N THR A 39 0.20 32.06 35.77
CA THR A 39 0.21 33.29 36.56
C THR A 39 -1.11 34.05 36.43
N GLU A 40 -1.69 34.13 35.24
CA GLU A 40 -2.94 34.84 34.98
C GLU A 40 -4.15 34.06 35.52
N LEU A 41 -4.22 32.75 35.27
CA LEU A 41 -5.31 31.89 35.73
C LEU A 41 -5.30 31.71 37.26
N SER A 42 -4.14 31.77 37.93
CA SER A 42 -4.06 31.73 39.39
C SER A 42 -4.57 33.00 40.09
N GLN A 43 -4.67 34.13 39.37
CA GLN A 43 -5.31 35.35 39.88
C GLN A 43 -6.84 35.32 39.73
N GLY A 44 -7.37 34.45 38.86
CA GLY A 44 -8.79 34.14 38.76
C GLY A 44 -9.23 32.99 39.68
N GLN A 45 -10.54 32.77 39.78
CA GLN A 45 -11.08 31.54 40.41
C GLN A 45 -10.98 30.36 39.43
N ALA A 46 -9.77 29.82 39.25
CA ALA A 46 -9.53 28.64 38.43
C ALA A 46 -10.27 27.38 38.94
N GLY A 47 -11.16 26.86 38.10
CA GLY A 47 -11.93 25.63 38.35
C GLY A 47 -11.10 24.35 38.26
N ALA A 48 -11.75 23.19 38.42
CA ALA A 48 -11.10 21.89 38.29
C ALA A 48 -10.57 21.67 36.87
N ASP A 49 -11.40 21.92 35.85
CA ASP A 49 -11.07 21.79 34.42
C ASP A 49 -9.81 22.58 34.04
N THR A 50 -9.68 23.81 34.53
CA THR A 50 -8.51 24.67 34.30
C THR A 50 -7.23 24.04 34.84
N ARG A 51 -7.29 23.36 36.00
CA ARG A 51 -6.13 22.67 36.59
C ARG A 51 -5.75 21.43 35.79
N ILE A 52 -6.74 20.65 35.35
CA ILE A 52 -6.53 19.47 34.50
C ILE A 52 -5.83 19.88 33.18
N ALA A 53 -6.28 20.96 32.54
CA ALA A 53 -5.64 21.48 31.34
C ALA A 53 -4.22 22.00 31.58
N LEU A 54 -3.97 22.70 32.70
CA LEU A 54 -2.63 23.15 33.09
C LEU A 54 -1.68 21.97 33.35
N ASP A 55 -2.13 20.95 34.09
CA ASP A 55 -1.32 19.76 34.39
C ASP A 55 -1.06 18.91 33.12
N SER A 56 -2.02 18.84 32.19
CA SER A 56 -1.85 18.22 30.87
C SER A 56 -0.80 18.94 30.02
N ALA A 57 -0.92 20.27 29.87
CA ALA A 57 0.05 21.10 29.15
C ALA A 57 1.45 20.99 29.75
N ARG A 58 1.55 20.99 31.08
CA ARG A 58 2.82 20.80 31.80
C ARG A 58 3.42 19.43 31.51
N HIS A 59 2.64 18.35 31.62
CA HIS A 59 3.11 17.00 31.35
C HIS A 59 3.65 16.83 29.91
N LEU A 60 2.94 17.37 28.92
CA LEU A 60 3.37 17.36 27.52
C LEU A 60 4.69 18.12 27.33
N LEU A 61 4.81 19.36 27.83
CA LEU A 61 6.03 20.15 27.72
C LEU A 61 7.21 19.54 28.51
N ASP A 62 6.96 18.88 29.64
CA ASP A 62 7.99 18.18 30.42
C ASP A 62 8.47 16.90 29.71
N SER A 63 7.58 16.19 29.02
CA SER A 63 7.94 15.05 28.16
C SER A 63 8.73 15.46 26.89
N GLY A 64 8.79 16.76 26.58
CA GLY A 64 9.42 17.30 25.38
C GLY A 64 8.52 17.28 24.14
N SER A 65 7.22 17.02 24.30
CA SER A 65 6.21 17.26 23.27
C SER A 65 5.83 18.73 23.20
N LEU A 66 5.41 19.20 22.04
CA LEU A 66 4.68 20.46 21.93
C LEU A 66 3.28 20.29 22.52
N ALA A 67 2.76 21.34 23.18
CA ALA A 67 1.45 21.39 23.82
C ALA A 67 0.58 22.48 23.19
N THR A 68 0.58 22.55 21.86
CA THR A 68 -0.01 23.66 21.10
C THR A 68 -1.53 23.75 21.31
N ASP A 69 -2.22 22.62 21.27
CA ASP A 69 -3.68 22.55 21.44
C ASP A 69 -4.08 22.94 22.88
N GLU A 70 -3.35 22.43 23.88
CA GLU A 70 -3.62 22.66 25.30
C GLU A 70 -3.36 24.12 25.69
N LEU A 71 -2.28 24.72 25.18
CA LEU A 71 -2.00 26.15 25.38
C LEU A 71 -3.06 27.04 24.74
N GLN A 72 -3.58 26.63 23.58
CA GLN A 72 -4.67 27.34 22.91
C GLN A 72 -5.99 27.22 23.70
N GLU A 73 -6.31 26.04 24.23
CA GLU A 73 -7.47 25.85 25.13
C GLU A 73 -7.35 26.68 26.41
N LEU A 74 -6.18 26.70 27.05
CA LEU A 74 -5.89 27.49 28.25
C LEU A 74 -6.00 28.99 28.01
N GLN A 75 -5.50 29.48 26.87
CA GLN A 75 -5.64 30.89 26.49
C GLN A 75 -7.10 31.26 26.19
N ALA A 76 -7.85 30.36 25.57
CA ALA A 76 -9.27 30.52 25.30
C ALA A 76 -10.09 30.58 26.61
N MET A 77 -9.82 29.68 27.56
CA MET A 77 -10.37 29.71 28.92
C MET A 77 -10.03 31.00 29.68
N GLN A 78 -8.77 31.47 29.63
CA GLN A 78 -8.35 32.74 30.23
C GLN A 78 -9.19 33.90 29.67
N THR A 79 -9.38 33.91 28.35
CA THR A 79 -10.11 34.99 27.66
C THR A 79 -11.59 34.97 28.06
N ALA A 80 -12.24 33.81 28.05
CA ALA A 80 -13.63 33.65 28.45
C ALA A 80 -13.87 34.00 29.94
N LEU A 81 -12.96 33.59 30.84
CA LEU A 81 -13.03 33.92 32.26
C LEU A 81 -12.85 35.42 32.52
N SER A 82 -12.00 36.12 31.75
CA SER A 82 -11.83 37.57 31.86
C SER A 82 -13.02 38.37 31.31
N ALA A 83 -13.75 37.84 30.32
CA ALA A 83 -14.97 38.45 29.79
C ALA A 83 -16.19 38.33 30.74
N GLY A 84 -16.20 37.31 31.62
CA GLY A 84 -17.13 37.17 32.75
C GLY A 84 -18.58 36.80 32.42
N VAL A 85 -19.12 37.22 31.27
CA VAL A 85 -20.48 36.88 30.81
C VAL A 85 -20.41 35.76 29.79
N ASN A 86 -21.27 34.74 29.95
CA ASN A 86 -21.34 33.55 29.08
C ASN A 86 -20.04 32.72 28.96
N ALA A 87 -19.06 32.92 29.87
CA ALA A 87 -17.75 32.27 29.84
C ALA A 87 -17.82 30.74 29.58
N ARG A 88 -18.77 30.04 30.21
CA ARG A 88 -18.96 28.59 30.01
C ARG A 88 -19.37 28.23 28.58
N ALA A 89 -20.35 28.92 28.02
CA ALA A 89 -20.80 28.69 26.64
C ALA A 89 -19.69 29.07 25.64
N GLN A 90 -18.94 30.14 25.91
CA GLN A 90 -17.77 30.50 25.10
C GLN A 90 -16.68 29.42 25.13
N ILE A 91 -16.38 28.84 26.29
CA ILE A 91 -15.42 27.72 26.42
C ILE A 91 -15.92 26.47 25.68
N GLU A 92 -17.21 26.15 25.78
CA GLU A 92 -17.83 25.01 25.08
C GLU A 92 -17.73 25.19 23.54
N THR A 93 -18.06 26.37 22.99
CA THR A 93 -17.88 26.65 21.56
C THR A 93 -16.41 26.72 21.15
N GLN A 94 -15.50 27.25 21.99
CA GLN A 94 -14.06 27.27 21.70
C GLN A 94 -13.46 25.87 21.60
N ARG A 95 -13.89 24.94 22.48
CA ARG A 95 -13.51 23.52 22.41
C ARG A 95 -14.01 22.88 21.11
N GLU A 96 -15.26 23.13 20.73
CA GLU A 96 -15.80 22.63 19.45
C GLU A 96 -15.01 23.15 18.24
N LEU A 97 -14.60 24.43 18.23
CA LEU A 97 -13.72 24.96 17.17
C LEU A 97 -12.32 24.33 17.16
N LEU A 98 -11.79 23.89 18.30
CA LEU A 98 -10.52 23.16 18.38
C LEU A 98 -10.67 21.71 17.90
N ASP A 99 -11.78 21.04 18.22
CA ASP A 99 -12.06 19.68 17.77
C ASP A 99 -12.31 19.62 16.25
N ILE A 100 -12.95 20.64 15.67
CA ILE A 100 -13.07 20.82 14.22
C ILE A 100 -11.69 21.04 13.58
N GLU A 101 -10.87 21.93 14.15
CA GLU A 101 -9.52 22.21 13.62
C GLU A 101 -8.63 20.96 13.70
N ARG A 102 -8.71 20.19 14.79
CA ARG A 102 -8.00 18.92 14.95
C ARG A 102 -8.42 17.91 13.89
N SER A 103 -9.73 17.67 13.77
CA SER A 103 -10.31 16.78 12.76
C SER A 103 -9.97 17.20 11.32
N ALA A 104 -9.84 18.51 11.07
CA ALA A 104 -9.45 19.06 9.78
C ALA A 104 -7.97 18.84 9.40
N ARG A 105 -7.08 18.50 10.34
CA ARG A 105 -5.68 18.14 10.06
C ARG A 105 -5.57 16.76 9.42
N ASP A 106 -6.47 15.85 9.80
CA ASP A 106 -6.49 14.45 9.32
C ASP A 106 -7.15 14.30 7.94
N VAL A 107 -7.89 15.32 7.49
CA VAL A 107 -8.65 15.31 6.23
C VAL A 107 -7.95 16.17 5.16
N PRO A 108 -7.57 15.59 3.99
CA PRO A 108 -6.91 16.32 2.92
C PRO A 108 -7.65 17.59 2.49
N GLY A 109 -6.94 18.72 2.45
CA GLY A 109 -7.48 20.03 2.04
C GLY A 109 -8.44 20.69 3.05
N ALA A 110 -8.97 19.98 4.05
CA ALA A 110 -9.95 20.53 4.98
C ALA A 110 -9.37 21.67 5.83
N SER A 111 -8.12 21.55 6.30
CA SER A 111 -7.42 22.62 7.01
C SER A 111 -7.35 23.94 6.22
N ALA A 112 -7.12 23.88 4.91
CA ALA A 112 -7.00 25.07 4.05
C ALA A 112 -8.34 25.78 3.84
N ASP A 113 -9.41 25.00 3.64
CA ASP A 113 -10.79 25.51 3.51
C ASP A 113 -11.32 26.09 4.84
N LEU A 114 -11.04 25.41 5.96
CA LEU A 114 -11.58 25.77 7.27
C LEU A 114 -10.79 26.88 7.97
N ALA A 115 -9.50 27.06 7.69
CA ALA A 115 -8.67 28.10 8.31
C ALA A 115 -9.30 29.52 8.31
N PRO A 116 -9.80 30.08 7.18
CA PRO A 116 -10.44 31.40 7.20
C PRO A 116 -11.74 31.38 8.02
N LEU A 117 -12.57 30.34 7.89
CA LEU A 117 -13.85 30.23 8.60
C LEU A 117 -13.65 30.07 10.12
N LEU A 118 -12.64 29.33 10.55
CA LEU A 118 -12.21 29.19 11.95
C LEU A 118 -11.67 30.51 12.50
N ALA A 119 -10.92 31.28 11.70
CA ALA A 119 -10.43 32.60 12.10
C ALA A 119 -11.59 33.60 12.29
N ASP A 120 -12.55 33.64 11.36
CA ASP A 120 -13.75 34.48 11.45
C ASP A 120 -14.63 34.08 12.65
N ALA A 121 -14.82 32.77 12.87
CA ALA A 121 -15.54 32.22 14.01
C ALA A 121 -14.87 32.61 15.35
N ARG A 122 -13.53 32.49 15.45
CA ARG A 122 -12.77 32.92 16.63
C ARG A 122 -12.89 34.43 16.87
N ALA A 123 -12.87 35.24 15.80
CA ALA A 123 -13.06 36.69 15.89
C ALA A 123 -14.48 37.09 16.31
N ALA A 124 -15.51 36.37 15.87
CA ALA A 124 -16.89 36.56 16.31
C ALA A 124 -17.07 36.20 17.80
N LEU A 125 -16.53 35.05 18.22
CA LEU A 125 -16.48 34.64 19.64
C LEU A 125 -15.81 35.70 20.53
N ALA A 126 -14.70 36.28 20.09
CA ALA A 126 -14.00 37.35 20.80
C ALA A 126 -14.79 38.66 20.91
N ARG A 127 -15.75 38.90 19.99
CA ARG A 127 -16.73 40.01 20.08
C ARG A 127 -17.95 39.67 20.95
N GLY A 128 -18.07 38.43 21.42
CA GLY A 128 -19.25 37.93 22.14
C GLY A 128 -20.44 37.59 21.23
N GLU A 129 -20.22 37.45 19.93
CA GLU A 129 -21.23 37.01 18.97
C GLU A 129 -21.43 35.48 19.06
N ALA A 130 -22.65 35.01 18.79
CA ALA A 130 -22.93 33.58 18.70
C ALA A 130 -22.35 33.01 17.40
N VAL A 131 -21.64 31.89 17.50
CA VAL A 131 -21.01 31.18 16.38
C VAL A 131 -21.79 29.89 16.12
N ASP A 132 -22.13 29.65 14.85
CA ASP A 132 -22.72 28.38 14.40
C ASP A 132 -21.62 27.42 13.93
N ALA A 133 -21.25 26.47 14.80
CA ALA A 133 -20.30 25.42 14.48
C ALA A 133 -20.84 24.38 13.47
N GLY A 134 -22.16 24.27 13.30
CA GLY A 134 -22.78 23.33 12.37
C GLY A 134 -22.40 23.59 10.90
N LEU A 135 -22.19 24.86 10.53
CA LEU A 135 -21.68 25.23 9.21
C LEU A 135 -20.25 24.70 8.98
N LEU A 136 -19.38 24.82 9.98
CA LEU A 136 -18.01 24.34 9.93
C LEU A 136 -17.95 22.80 9.85
N TRP A 137 -18.75 22.10 10.67
CA TRP A 137 -18.93 20.66 10.57
C TRP A 137 -19.41 20.24 9.17
N SER A 138 -20.39 20.92 8.58
CA SER A 138 -20.89 20.59 7.23
C SER A 138 -19.85 20.73 6.11
N VAL A 139 -18.85 21.61 6.29
CA VAL A 139 -17.71 21.75 5.38
C VAL A 139 -16.72 20.60 5.59
N LEU A 140 -16.44 20.26 6.85
CA LEU A 140 -15.56 19.13 7.20
C LEU A 140 -16.14 17.79 6.73
N GLU A 141 -17.41 17.51 7.01
CA GLU A 141 -18.13 16.30 6.56
C GLU A 141 -18.09 16.15 5.03
N ARG A 142 -18.29 17.25 4.30
CA ARG A 142 -18.20 17.26 2.83
C ARG A 142 -16.79 16.93 2.35
N ARG A 143 -15.75 17.43 3.04
CA ARG A 143 -14.35 17.11 2.74
C ARG A 143 -13.99 15.68 3.12
N MET A 144 -14.53 15.14 4.22
CA MET A 144 -14.40 13.73 4.58
C MET A 144 -15.05 12.83 3.51
N GLY A 145 -16.26 13.14 3.07
CA GLY A 145 -16.94 12.43 2.00
C GLY A 145 -16.17 12.48 0.67
N ALA A 146 -15.65 13.65 0.29
CA ALA A 146 -14.81 13.78 -0.90
C ALA A 146 -13.50 12.98 -0.80
N ALA A 147 -12.82 13.00 0.35
CA ALA A 147 -11.58 12.26 0.58
C ALA A 147 -11.78 10.74 0.69
N ALA A 148 -13.01 10.29 1.01
CA ALA A 148 -13.44 8.90 0.95
C ALA A 148 -13.75 8.47 -0.49
N GLN A 149 -14.47 9.29 -1.27
CA GLN A 149 -14.73 9.02 -2.69
C GLN A 149 -13.43 8.96 -3.50
N GLU A 150 -12.52 9.91 -3.30
CA GLU A 150 -11.19 9.91 -3.94
C GLU A 150 -10.41 8.62 -3.62
N ARG A 151 -10.59 8.06 -2.40
CA ARG A 151 -9.96 6.78 -2.05
C ARG A 151 -10.61 5.60 -2.77
N GLU A 152 -11.94 5.54 -2.83
CA GLU A 152 -12.66 4.53 -3.61
C GLU A 152 -12.25 4.58 -5.10
N ASP A 153 -12.13 5.78 -5.66
CA ASP A 153 -11.69 6.01 -7.04
C ASP A 153 -10.24 5.52 -7.26
N PHE A 154 -9.33 5.74 -6.30
CA PHE A 154 -7.97 5.20 -6.38
C PHE A 154 -7.93 3.67 -6.25
N ASP A 155 -8.70 3.08 -5.33
CA ASP A 155 -8.74 1.62 -5.16
C ASP A 155 -9.35 0.94 -6.42
N ALA A 156 -10.39 1.53 -7.01
CA ALA A 156 -10.99 1.06 -8.27
C ALA A 156 -10.03 1.19 -9.47
N ARG A 157 -9.22 2.25 -9.54
CA ARG A 157 -8.18 2.39 -10.57
C ARG A 157 -7.04 1.38 -10.35
N ALA A 158 -6.61 1.17 -9.11
CA ALA A 158 -5.59 0.18 -8.77
C ALA A 158 -6.04 -1.24 -9.13
N ASP A 159 -7.30 -1.60 -8.87
CA ASP A 159 -7.87 -2.89 -9.26
C ASP A 159 -7.92 -3.06 -10.79
N ARG A 160 -8.24 -2.00 -11.54
CA ARG A 160 -8.14 -2.03 -13.01
C ARG A 160 -6.70 -2.27 -13.48
N VAL A 161 -5.72 -1.52 -12.96
CA VAL A 161 -4.31 -1.69 -13.33
C VAL A 161 -3.82 -3.11 -13.04
N VAL A 162 -4.19 -3.66 -11.89
CA VAL A 162 -3.85 -5.05 -11.50
C VAL A 162 -4.49 -6.06 -12.45
N GLN A 163 -5.79 -5.91 -12.76
CA GLN A 163 -6.51 -6.83 -13.66
C GLN A 163 -5.98 -6.78 -15.10
N GLU A 164 -5.69 -5.58 -15.62
CA GLU A 164 -5.15 -5.40 -16.97
C GLU A 164 -3.69 -5.89 -17.06
N TYR A 165 -2.85 -5.65 -16.02
CA TYR A 165 -1.51 -6.25 -15.92
C TYR A 165 -1.54 -7.79 -16.02
N ASP A 166 -2.48 -8.45 -15.35
CA ASP A 166 -2.57 -9.91 -15.36
C ASP A 166 -2.85 -10.49 -16.77
N THR A 167 -3.32 -9.67 -17.72
CA THR A 167 -3.46 -10.04 -19.15
C THR A 167 -2.14 -9.96 -19.94
N VAL A 168 -1.31 -8.95 -19.66
CA VAL A 168 -0.03 -8.71 -20.36
C VAL A 168 1.18 -9.37 -19.70
N ARG A 169 1.05 -9.86 -18.46
CA ARG A 169 2.14 -10.48 -17.66
C ARG A 169 2.93 -11.61 -18.35
N HIS A 170 2.37 -12.19 -19.41
CA HIS A 170 2.97 -13.26 -20.20
C HIS A 170 4.05 -12.76 -21.18
N LEU A 171 4.17 -11.45 -21.37
CA LEU A 171 5.17 -10.81 -22.22
C LEU A 171 6.50 -10.68 -21.47
N ALA A 172 7.57 -11.20 -22.06
CA ALA A 172 8.93 -10.96 -21.59
C ALA A 172 9.39 -9.56 -22.02
N GLY A 173 9.18 -8.56 -21.16
CA GLY A 173 9.59 -7.16 -21.39
C GLY A 173 9.94 -6.42 -20.09
N GLU A 174 10.84 -5.44 -20.16
CA GLU A 174 11.24 -4.64 -19.00
C GLU A 174 10.06 -3.78 -18.49
N THR A 175 9.24 -3.26 -19.40
CA THR A 175 7.95 -2.60 -19.17
C THR A 175 7.03 -3.44 -18.28
N THR A 176 6.81 -4.70 -18.66
CA THR A 176 5.98 -5.66 -17.93
C THR A 176 6.56 -5.99 -16.55
N GLN A 177 7.88 -6.11 -16.43
CA GLN A 177 8.54 -6.33 -15.13
C GLN A 177 8.43 -5.12 -14.19
N ARG A 178 8.59 -3.89 -14.71
CA ARG A 178 8.40 -2.65 -13.94
C ARG A 178 6.95 -2.50 -13.50
N LEU A 179 6.01 -2.74 -14.41
CA LEU A 179 4.57 -2.71 -14.15
C LEU A 179 4.18 -3.73 -13.06
N GLY A 180 4.74 -4.96 -13.10
CA GLY A 180 4.52 -5.97 -12.06
C GLY A 180 4.91 -5.49 -10.65
N ARG A 181 6.09 -4.89 -10.49
CA ARG A 181 6.52 -4.33 -9.19
C ARG A 181 5.60 -3.22 -8.68
N LEU A 182 5.08 -2.39 -9.57
CA LEU A 182 4.10 -1.35 -9.22
C LEU A 182 2.75 -1.97 -8.87
N ALA A 183 2.27 -2.97 -9.62
CA ALA A 183 1.04 -3.70 -9.34
C ALA A 183 1.08 -4.40 -7.96
N ASP A 184 2.23 -4.99 -7.59
CA ASP A 184 2.42 -5.59 -6.26
C ASP A 184 2.46 -4.53 -5.15
N THR A 185 3.06 -3.36 -5.42
CA THR A 185 3.02 -2.21 -4.51
C THR A 185 1.59 -1.70 -4.30
N LEU A 186 0.80 -1.60 -5.38
CA LEU A 186 -0.62 -1.22 -5.33
C LEU A 186 -1.44 -2.27 -4.55
N ARG A 187 -1.23 -3.57 -4.79
CA ARG A 187 -1.87 -4.68 -4.04
C ARG A 187 -1.59 -4.58 -2.54
N ALA A 188 -0.35 -4.32 -2.15
CA ALA A 188 0.04 -4.17 -0.74
C ALA A 188 -0.60 -2.93 -0.07
N GLN A 189 -0.72 -1.82 -0.81
CA GLN A 189 -1.30 -0.56 -0.30
C GLN A 189 -2.84 -0.48 -0.37
N ARG A 190 -3.50 -1.48 -0.99
CA ARG A 190 -4.96 -1.59 -1.14
C ARG A 190 -5.71 -1.84 0.19
N ARG A 191 -5.01 -2.18 1.27
CA ARG A 191 -5.61 -2.54 2.58
C ARG A 191 -5.04 -1.79 3.79
N LEU A 192 -4.11 -0.86 3.57
CA LEU A 192 -3.65 0.04 4.63
C LEU A 192 -4.74 1.08 4.88
N GLY A 193 -5.03 1.36 6.15
CA GLY A 193 -6.19 2.15 6.60
C GLY A 193 -6.10 3.65 6.27
N GLN A 194 -6.14 4.52 7.29
CA GLN A 194 -5.96 5.95 7.07
C GLN A 194 -4.52 6.24 6.59
N LEU A 195 -4.35 6.39 5.28
CA LEU A 195 -3.11 6.89 4.69
C LEU A 195 -2.94 8.37 5.07
N SER A 196 -1.78 8.72 5.62
CA SER A 196 -1.37 10.11 5.79
C SER A 196 -1.39 10.86 4.44
N ALA A 197 -1.52 12.18 4.47
CA ALA A 197 -1.56 13.00 3.25
C ALA A 197 -0.38 12.68 2.29
N GLN A 198 0.83 12.55 2.84
CA GLN A 198 2.03 12.19 2.08
C GLN A 198 1.99 10.76 1.52
N ALA A 199 1.38 9.81 2.24
CA ALA A 199 1.22 8.44 1.73
C ALA A 199 0.18 8.37 0.60
N ARG A 200 -0.91 9.15 0.70
CA ARG A 200 -1.91 9.31 -0.38
C ARG A 200 -1.29 9.92 -1.64
N GLU A 201 -0.46 10.96 -1.50
CA GLU A 201 0.23 11.59 -2.63
C GLU A 201 1.18 10.61 -3.35
N ARG A 202 1.99 9.85 -2.59
CA ARG A 202 2.84 8.79 -3.15
C ARG A 202 2.02 7.70 -3.86
N TYR A 203 0.88 7.28 -3.28
CA TYR A 203 -0.02 6.29 -3.88
C TYR A 203 -0.59 6.79 -5.22
N ALA A 204 -1.05 8.04 -5.28
CA ALA A 204 -1.54 8.67 -6.50
C ALA A 204 -0.46 8.76 -7.59
N GLN A 205 0.79 9.07 -7.22
CA GLN A 205 1.94 9.04 -8.14
C GLN A 205 2.23 7.62 -8.65
N THR A 206 2.39 6.64 -7.75
CA THR A 206 2.61 5.22 -8.08
C THR A 206 1.55 4.67 -9.03
N LEU A 207 0.28 5.05 -8.82
CA LEU A 207 -0.84 4.64 -9.64
C LEU A 207 -0.78 5.30 -11.04
N THR A 208 -0.44 6.59 -11.12
CA THR A 208 -0.26 7.31 -12.39
C THR A 208 0.90 6.73 -13.22
N ASP A 209 2.02 6.40 -12.57
CA ASP A 209 3.18 5.76 -13.22
C ASP A 209 2.83 4.35 -13.73
N ALA A 210 2.00 3.60 -12.99
CA ALA A 210 1.53 2.28 -13.40
C ALA A 210 0.54 2.35 -14.58
N GLU A 211 -0.39 3.31 -14.60
CA GLU A 211 -1.30 3.54 -15.74
C GLU A 211 -0.53 3.92 -17.03
N ALA A 212 0.55 4.71 -16.89
CA ALA A 212 1.42 5.06 -18.01
C ALA A 212 2.16 3.83 -18.58
N LEU A 213 2.83 3.04 -17.71
CA LEU A 213 3.50 1.81 -18.10
C LEU A 213 2.55 0.74 -18.67
N LEU A 214 1.31 0.72 -18.20
CA LEU A 214 0.28 -0.18 -18.73
C LEU A 214 -0.17 0.22 -20.14
N THR A 215 -0.27 1.52 -20.40
CA THR A 215 -0.54 2.04 -21.76
C THR A 215 0.59 1.66 -22.73
N GLU A 216 1.84 1.73 -22.28
CA GLU A 216 3.02 1.29 -23.02
C GLU A 216 3.01 -0.23 -23.27
N ALA A 217 2.81 -1.05 -22.23
CA ALA A 217 2.70 -2.50 -22.35
C ALA A 217 1.56 -2.95 -23.29
N HIS A 218 0.42 -2.26 -23.28
CA HIS A 218 -0.67 -2.50 -24.24
C HIS A 218 -0.32 -2.08 -25.67
N ALA A 219 0.59 -1.14 -25.90
CA ALA A 219 1.09 -0.81 -27.23
C ALA A 219 2.09 -1.88 -27.71
N GLU A 220 3.01 -2.31 -26.86
CA GLU A 220 3.96 -3.40 -27.14
C GLU A 220 3.24 -4.73 -27.43
N TYR A 221 2.21 -5.07 -26.65
CA TYR A 221 1.39 -6.27 -26.88
C TYR A 221 0.74 -6.26 -28.27
N ARG A 222 0.14 -5.13 -28.66
CA ARG A 222 -0.48 -4.97 -29.99
C ARG A 222 0.55 -5.05 -31.10
N ALA A 223 1.70 -4.40 -30.96
CA ALA A 223 2.79 -4.51 -31.93
C ALA A 223 3.30 -5.95 -32.06
N ALA A 224 3.46 -6.69 -30.95
CA ALA A 224 3.83 -8.10 -30.97
C ALA A 224 2.76 -8.99 -31.63
N GLN A 225 1.47 -8.69 -31.42
CA GLN A 225 0.36 -9.39 -32.05
C GLN A 225 0.27 -9.11 -33.56
N GLU A 226 0.46 -7.86 -33.98
CA GLU A 226 0.56 -7.47 -35.40
C GLU A 226 1.72 -8.19 -36.08
N VAL A 227 2.91 -8.15 -35.50
CA VAL A 227 4.10 -8.88 -35.97
C VAL A 227 3.83 -10.39 -36.08
N THR A 228 3.18 -10.99 -35.08
CA THR A 228 2.82 -12.42 -35.10
C THR A 228 1.79 -12.73 -36.19
N SER A 229 0.83 -11.84 -36.45
CA SER A 229 -0.16 -12.02 -37.51
C SER A 229 0.46 -11.88 -38.91
N THR A 230 1.38 -10.93 -39.09
CA THR A 230 2.11 -10.72 -40.35
C THR A 230 3.03 -11.90 -40.65
N PHE A 231 3.87 -12.32 -39.69
CA PHE A 231 4.71 -13.51 -39.87
C PHE A 231 3.87 -14.79 -40.04
N GLY A 232 2.71 -14.90 -39.39
CA GLY A 232 1.78 -16.00 -39.62
C GLY A 232 1.23 -16.03 -41.05
N GLN A 233 0.83 -14.88 -41.59
CA GLN A 233 0.35 -14.77 -42.97
C GLN A 233 1.47 -14.95 -44.00
N ASP A 234 2.66 -14.40 -43.77
CA ASP A 234 3.79 -14.50 -44.70
C ASP A 234 4.44 -15.90 -44.69
N ALA A 235 4.49 -16.58 -43.55
CA ALA A 235 4.96 -17.96 -43.48
C ALA A 235 3.95 -18.95 -44.10
N LEU A 236 2.64 -18.71 -43.94
CA LEU A 236 1.61 -19.54 -44.56
C LEU A 236 1.47 -19.27 -46.06
N SER A 237 1.59 -18.01 -46.51
CA SER A 237 1.57 -17.68 -47.94
C SER A 237 2.83 -18.17 -48.64
N GLY A 238 4.01 -18.02 -48.04
CA GLY A 238 5.26 -18.59 -48.54
C GLY A 238 5.26 -20.12 -48.59
N LEU A 239 4.54 -20.80 -47.68
CA LEU A 239 4.31 -22.25 -47.78
C LEU A 239 3.32 -22.62 -48.89
N LEU A 240 2.24 -21.85 -49.08
CA LEU A 240 1.25 -22.08 -50.14
C LEU A 240 1.82 -21.83 -51.55
N ASP A 241 2.62 -20.78 -51.73
CA ASP A 241 3.28 -20.45 -53.01
C ASP A 241 4.29 -21.55 -53.41
N VAL A 242 4.92 -22.22 -52.43
CA VAL A 242 5.76 -23.40 -52.68
C VAL A 242 4.95 -24.63 -53.16
N PHE A 243 3.68 -24.76 -52.78
CA PHE A 243 2.81 -25.82 -53.30
C PHE A 243 2.25 -25.48 -54.69
N ASP A 244 1.88 -24.22 -54.96
CA ASP A 244 1.39 -23.78 -56.28
C ASP A 244 2.49 -23.83 -57.37
N PHE A 245 3.78 -23.80 -57.00
CA PHE A 245 4.90 -23.88 -57.95
C PHE A 245 5.21 -25.31 -58.47
N GLU A 246 4.68 -26.39 -57.88
CA GLU A 246 4.86 -27.75 -58.41
C GLU A 246 3.74 -28.21 -59.36
N GLU A 247 2.48 -27.77 -59.17
CA GLU A 247 1.36 -28.23 -60.04
C GLU A 247 1.42 -27.68 -61.47
N ASN A 248 2.00 -26.50 -61.68
CA ASN A 248 2.02 -25.85 -63.00
C ASN A 248 3.14 -26.32 -63.96
N SER A 249 3.98 -27.29 -63.55
CA SER A 249 5.10 -27.80 -64.36
C SER A 249 4.88 -29.19 -64.97
N LEU A 250 3.75 -29.86 -64.66
CA LEU A 250 3.46 -31.24 -65.13
C LEU A 250 2.22 -31.37 -66.02
N LEU A 251 1.43 -30.31 -66.22
CA LEU A 251 0.20 -30.33 -67.03
C LEU A 251 0.44 -29.98 -68.51
N ALA A 252 1.27 -30.77 -69.21
CA ALA A 252 1.55 -30.58 -70.64
C ALA A 252 1.76 -31.87 -71.47
N ALA A 253 0.89 -32.89 -71.32
CA ALA A 253 0.59 -33.87 -72.39
C ALA A 253 -0.64 -34.75 -72.08
N SER A 254 -1.69 -34.63 -72.90
CA SER A 254 -2.90 -35.48 -72.97
C SER A 254 -2.80 -36.49 -74.14
N PRO A 255 -3.74 -37.45 -74.38
CA PRO A 255 -4.61 -38.24 -73.48
C PRO A 255 -4.85 -39.74 -73.92
N GLU A 256 -5.78 -40.44 -73.22
CA GLU A 256 -6.67 -41.56 -73.69
C GLU A 256 -6.12 -43.03 -73.85
N PRO A 257 -6.97 -44.10 -73.87
CA PRO A 257 -8.10 -44.40 -72.93
C PRO A 257 -8.35 -45.92 -72.59
N SER A 258 -8.86 -46.21 -71.37
CA SER A 258 -9.92 -47.22 -70.97
C SER A 258 -9.88 -48.72 -71.46
N PRO A 259 -10.81 -49.65 -71.05
CA PRO A 259 -11.81 -49.70 -69.95
C PRO A 259 -11.76 -51.00 -69.08
N PHE A 260 -12.58 -51.09 -68.01
CA PHE A 260 -13.43 -52.24 -67.56
C PHE A 260 -13.96 -51.97 -66.11
N ALA A 261 -15.21 -51.51 -65.97
CA ALA A 261 -16.40 -52.24 -65.48
C ALA A 261 -16.49 -52.45 -63.93
N LEU A 262 -17.31 -51.69 -63.18
CA LEU A 262 -18.76 -51.91 -62.85
C LEU A 262 -18.98 -53.16 -61.95
N THR A 263 -19.62 -53.14 -60.76
CA THR A 263 -20.89 -52.51 -60.30
C THR A 263 -20.98 -52.34 -58.74
N PRO A 264 -22.00 -51.64 -58.16
CA PRO A 264 -22.03 -51.15 -56.75
C PRO A 264 -23.12 -51.82 -55.81
N PRO A 265 -23.75 -51.16 -54.78
CA PRO A 265 -23.83 -51.58 -53.36
C PRO A 265 -25.30 -51.99 -52.95
N PRO A 266 -25.92 -51.82 -51.74
CA PRO A 266 -25.54 -51.29 -50.38
C PRO A 266 -26.13 -52.16 -49.21
N PRO A 267 -26.69 -51.69 -48.05
CA PRO A 267 -26.39 -50.57 -47.12
C PRO A 267 -26.31 -50.97 -45.60
N VAL A 268 -25.57 -50.24 -44.75
CA VAL A 268 -25.96 -49.95 -43.34
C VAL A 268 -25.34 -48.61 -42.87
N ALA A 269 -26.06 -47.85 -42.05
CA ALA A 269 -25.64 -46.63 -41.32
C ALA A 269 -26.44 -46.55 -40.00
N PRO A 270 -26.23 -45.56 -39.10
CA PRO A 270 -25.01 -44.85 -38.69
C PRO A 270 -24.76 -44.92 -37.16
N THR A 271 -23.54 -44.65 -36.69
CA THR A 271 -23.30 -44.19 -35.30
C THR A 271 -22.03 -43.33 -35.20
N THR A 272 -22.19 -42.12 -34.69
CA THR A 272 -21.09 -41.25 -34.19
C THR A 272 -20.68 -41.71 -32.78
N PRO A 273 -19.44 -41.40 -32.35
CA PRO A 273 -19.24 -40.14 -31.63
C PRO A 273 -18.03 -39.32 -32.13
N ALA A 274 -18.05 -38.01 -31.86
CA ALA A 274 -16.92 -37.12 -32.11
C ALA A 274 -15.88 -37.21 -30.98
N VAL A 275 -14.60 -37.03 -31.33
CA VAL A 275 -13.49 -36.84 -30.38
C VAL A 275 -12.72 -35.58 -30.79
N THR A 276 -12.35 -34.77 -29.80
CA THR A 276 -11.76 -33.43 -29.93
C THR A 276 -10.23 -33.45 -30.08
N PRO A 277 -9.61 -32.37 -30.60
CA PRO A 277 -8.18 -32.31 -30.86
C PRO A 277 -7.36 -31.98 -29.61
N ALA A 278 -6.99 -32.99 -28.83
CA ALA A 278 -6.01 -32.86 -27.74
C ALA A 278 -5.36 -34.21 -27.39
N SER A 279 -4.32 -34.62 -28.14
CA SER A 279 -3.26 -35.59 -27.76
C SER A 279 -2.41 -35.98 -28.99
N LEU A 280 -1.38 -35.19 -29.33
CA LEU A 280 -0.42 -35.53 -30.40
C LEU A 280 1.05 -35.11 -30.13
N PHE A 281 1.36 -34.52 -28.97
CA PHE A 281 2.71 -34.04 -28.65
C PHE A 281 3.32 -34.65 -27.38
N ASP A 282 2.77 -35.77 -26.93
CA ASP A 282 3.39 -36.61 -25.91
C ASP A 282 3.72 -37.98 -26.51
N THR A 283 4.85 -38.59 -26.13
CA THR A 283 5.34 -39.90 -26.61
C THR A 283 6.01 -39.99 -28.01
N LEU A 284 7.06 -39.19 -28.26
CA LEU A 284 8.19 -39.66 -29.09
C LEU A 284 9.52 -39.47 -28.34
N LEU A 285 10.00 -40.58 -27.78
CA LEU A 285 11.20 -40.74 -26.95
C LEU A 285 12.51 -40.74 -27.77
N SER A 286 13.59 -40.21 -27.19
CA SER A 286 14.98 -40.78 -27.10
C SER A 286 15.74 -41.15 -28.39
N ALA A 287 17.07 -41.03 -28.58
CA ALA A 287 18.29 -40.72 -27.79
C ALA A 287 19.43 -40.32 -28.82
N PRO A 288 20.77 -40.27 -28.54
CA PRO A 288 21.56 -40.49 -27.32
C PRO A 288 22.64 -39.40 -27.01
N VAL A 289 23.57 -39.71 -26.09
CA VAL A 289 24.52 -38.82 -25.37
C VAL A 289 25.98 -38.92 -25.83
N THR A 290 26.71 -37.80 -25.91
CA THR A 290 28.16 -37.68 -25.53
C THR A 290 28.56 -36.21 -25.19
N PRO A 291 29.40 -35.93 -24.16
CA PRO A 291 29.65 -34.55 -23.64
C PRO A 291 31.05 -33.97 -23.99
N PRO A 292 31.26 -32.62 -23.96
CA PRO A 292 31.90 -31.95 -22.79
C PRO A 292 31.56 -30.43 -22.65
N PRO A 293 32.19 -29.65 -21.73
CA PRO A 293 32.76 -30.00 -20.42
C PRO A 293 31.87 -29.50 -19.26
N SER A 294 32.19 -29.91 -18.03
CA SER A 294 31.44 -29.48 -16.83
C SER A 294 31.75 -28.03 -16.44
N GLU A 295 30.86 -27.10 -16.76
CA GLU A 295 30.70 -25.90 -15.93
C GLU A 295 29.83 -26.28 -14.72
N MET A 296 30.39 -26.08 -13.52
CA MET A 296 29.68 -26.34 -12.27
C MET A 296 28.42 -25.48 -12.18
N PRO A 297 27.31 -25.96 -11.62
CA PRO A 297 26.20 -25.09 -11.29
C PRO A 297 26.72 -24.01 -10.34
N ALA A 298 26.65 -22.74 -10.75
CA ALA A 298 26.75 -21.63 -9.83
C ALA A 298 25.70 -21.86 -8.73
N PRO A 299 26.06 -21.79 -7.44
CA PRO A 299 25.14 -22.15 -6.38
C PRO A 299 23.92 -21.24 -6.45
N THR A 300 22.73 -21.85 -6.51
CA THR A 300 21.48 -21.16 -6.18
C THR A 300 21.72 -20.48 -4.84
N ALA A 301 21.63 -19.15 -4.80
CA ALA A 301 21.71 -18.43 -3.53
C ALA A 301 20.66 -19.05 -2.60
N PRO A 302 21.01 -19.48 -1.38
CA PRO A 302 20.04 -20.13 -0.51
C PRO A 302 18.93 -19.12 -0.21
N THR A 303 17.69 -19.47 -0.56
CA THR A 303 16.53 -18.80 0.01
C THR A 303 16.66 -18.95 1.52
N GLU A 304 16.94 -17.86 2.23
CA GLU A 304 17.06 -17.90 3.68
C GLU A 304 15.74 -18.41 4.26
N SER A 305 15.80 -19.56 4.93
CA SER A 305 14.61 -20.18 5.49
C SER A 305 14.01 -19.27 6.56
N ALA A 306 12.70 -19.08 6.51
CA ALA A 306 11.99 -18.20 7.42
C ALA A 306 12.31 -18.53 8.88
N GLU A 307 12.77 -17.51 9.63
CA GLU A 307 13.10 -17.67 11.04
C GLU A 307 11.80 -17.77 11.85
N THR A 308 11.74 -18.72 12.79
CA THR A 308 10.56 -18.95 13.64
C THR A 308 10.89 -18.89 15.12
N TRP A 309 9.96 -18.34 15.90
CA TRP A 309 10.03 -18.27 17.35
C TRP A 309 8.69 -18.58 18.00
N THR A 310 8.73 -19.26 19.15
CA THR A 310 7.60 -19.30 20.07
C THR A 310 7.93 -18.50 21.32
N PHE A 311 6.97 -17.73 21.80
CA PHE A 311 7.06 -16.95 23.03
C PHE A 311 5.97 -17.39 24.00
N GLU A 312 6.33 -17.45 25.28
CA GLU A 312 5.39 -17.57 26.40
C GLU A 312 5.61 -16.38 27.33
N GLY A 313 4.64 -15.46 27.36
CA GLY A 313 4.80 -14.15 27.98
C GLY A 313 5.99 -13.38 27.38
N SER A 314 6.97 -13.06 28.22
CA SER A 314 8.19 -12.34 27.82
C SER A 314 9.39 -13.25 27.49
N GLN A 315 9.22 -14.58 27.48
CA GLN A 315 10.31 -15.53 27.25
C GLN A 315 10.21 -16.22 25.89
N ILE A 316 11.35 -16.30 25.19
CA ILE A 316 11.50 -17.12 23.97
C ILE A 316 11.58 -18.59 24.41
N ARG A 317 10.60 -19.40 24.00
CA ARG A 317 10.52 -20.86 24.19
C ARG A 317 11.30 -21.63 23.12
N GLN A 318 11.27 -21.14 21.88
CA GLN A 318 11.94 -21.73 20.72
C GLN A 318 12.37 -20.61 19.76
N GLY A 319 13.44 -20.84 19.00
CA GLY A 319 14.01 -19.86 18.06
C GLY A 319 15.30 -19.20 18.58
N ALA A 320 15.94 -18.37 17.74
CA ALA A 320 17.22 -17.75 18.06
C ALA A 320 17.07 -16.56 19.05
N HIS A 321 17.86 -16.54 20.13
CA HIS A 321 17.84 -15.45 21.12
C HIS A 321 18.58 -14.18 20.63
N THR A 322 18.09 -13.57 19.56
CA THR A 322 18.62 -12.30 19.02
C THR A 322 18.09 -11.09 19.78
N LEU A 323 18.77 -9.95 19.69
CA LEU A 323 18.28 -8.67 20.25
C LEU A 323 16.93 -8.25 19.66
N ALA A 324 16.69 -8.54 18.37
CA ALA A 324 15.41 -8.30 17.71
C ALA A 324 14.29 -9.14 18.34
N ALA A 325 14.51 -10.45 18.52
CA ALA A 325 13.53 -11.33 19.17
C ALA A 325 13.26 -10.93 20.63
N GLN A 326 14.27 -10.47 21.37
CA GLN A 326 14.11 -9.96 22.73
C GLN A 326 13.30 -8.65 22.79
N GLY A 327 13.53 -7.72 21.86
CA GLY A 327 12.70 -6.52 21.73
C GLY A 327 11.24 -6.86 21.44
N LEU A 328 11.02 -7.84 20.56
CA LEU A 328 9.70 -8.30 20.14
C LEU A 328 8.88 -8.90 21.30
N ALA A 329 9.51 -9.59 22.26
CA ALA A 329 8.85 -10.10 23.48
C ALA A 329 8.12 -9.00 24.29
N THR A 330 8.70 -7.80 24.35
CA THR A 330 8.09 -6.64 25.05
C THR A 330 6.82 -6.18 24.34
N LEU A 331 6.87 -6.14 22.99
CA LEU A 331 5.74 -5.75 22.14
C LEU A 331 4.60 -6.78 22.22
N LEU A 332 4.92 -8.08 22.20
CA LEU A 332 3.93 -9.15 22.37
C LEU A 332 3.26 -9.14 23.76
N THR A 333 4.01 -8.76 24.81
CA THR A 333 3.45 -8.59 26.15
C THR A 333 2.41 -7.46 26.18
N GLN A 334 2.69 -6.33 25.52
CA GLN A 334 1.73 -5.22 25.37
C GLN A 334 0.53 -5.62 24.51
N ALA A 335 0.75 -6.33 23.40
CA ALA A 335 -0.32 -6.83 22.53
C ALA A 335 -1.28 -7.77 23.27
N THR A 336 -0.75 -8.62 24.14
CA THR A 336 -1.55 -9.49 25.02
C THR A 336 -2.40 -8.67 25.99
N ALA A 337 -1.85 -7.62 26.60
CA ALA A 337 -2.58 -6.73 27.50
C ALA A 337 -3.69 -5.92 26.79
N LEU A 338 -3.52 -5.66 25.48
CA LEU A 338 -4.52 -5.02 24.62
C LEU A 338 -5.54 -6.01 24.03
N GLY A 339 -5.45 -7.31 24.31
CA GLY A 339 -6.35 -8.33 23.77
C GLY A 339 -6.17 -8.62 22.28
N LEU A 340 -4.99 -8.33 21.72
CA LEU A 340 -4.68 -8.60 20.32
C LEU A 340 -4.27 -10.07 20.12
N HIS A 341 -4.64 -10.64 18.98
CA HIS A 341 -4.33 -12.04 18.61
C HIS A 341 -3.45 -12.18 17.36
N ARG A 342 -3.22 -11.08 16.64
CA ARG A 342 -2.41 -11.03 15.42
C ARG A 342 -1.70 -9.68 15.33
N LEU A 343 -0.44 -9.70 14.91
CA LEU A 343 0.37 -8.53 14.60
C LEU A 343 1.17 -8.82 13.34
N ASP A 344 1.05 -7.95 12.34
CA ASP A 344 1.84 -7.99 11.12
C ASP A 344 2.71 -6.73 11.06
N MET A 345 4.02 -6.91 10.90
CA MET A 345 5.05 -5.88 11.02
C MET A 345 6.06 -6.04 9.88
N GLY A 346 6.78 -4.96 9.53
CA GLY A 346 7.80 -5.03 8.50
C GLY A 346 8.80 -3.87 8.61
N ASP A 347 10.03 -4.15 8.21
CA ASP A 347 11.11 -3.18 8.03
C ASP A 347 11.56 -3.16 6.55
N ALA A 348 12.63 -2.43 6.23
CA ALA A 348 13.12 -2.30 4.86
C ALA A 348 13.77 -3.58 4.29
N THR A 349 13.91 -4.63 5.10
CA THR A 349 14.66 -5.85 4.79
C THR A 349 13.89 -7.14 5.09
N HIS A 350 12.94 -7.11 6.04
CA HIS A 350 12.19 -8.28 6.50
C HIS A 350 10.76 -7.95 6.86
N VAL A 351 9.89 -8.94 6.73
CA VAL A 351 8.53 -8.96 7.26
C VAL A 351 8.44 -9.90 8.46
N TRP A 352 7.52 -9.62 9.36
CA TRP A 352 7.30 -10.38 10.60
C TRP A 352 5.80 -10.53 10.83
N SER A 353 5.33 -11.75 11.12
CA SER A 353 3.95 -12.02 11.54
C SER A 353 3.97 -12.73 12.88
N ALA A 354 3.19 -12.23 13.84
CA ALA A 354 2.97 -12.85 15.13
C ALA A 354 1.48 -13.22 15.28
N ARG A 355 1.19 -14.47 15.65
CA ARG A 355 -0.18 -14.97 15.89
C ARG A 355 -0.26 -15.67 17.24
N SER A 356 -1.36 -15.46 17.96
CA SER A 356 -1.63 -16.02 19.28
C SER A 356 -2.97 -16.77 19.26
N THR A 357 -2.94 -18.10 19.41
CA THR A 357 -4.15 -18.93 19.56
C THR A 357 -4.57 -19.12 21.02
N VAL A 358 -3.68 -18.85 21.97
CA VAL A 358 -3.92 -18.94 23.42
C VAL A 358 -3.34 -17.69 24.09
N PRO A 359 -4.07 -16.97 24.95
CA PRO A 359 -3.57 -15.75 25.58
C PRO A 359 -2.23 -15.97 26.31
N GLY A 360 -1.21 -15.23 25.88
CA GLY A 360 0.16 -15.32 26.42
C GLY A 360 1.11 -16.23 25.64
N GLU A 361 0.60 -17.06 24.72
CA GLU A 361 1.43 -17.82 23.77
C GLU A 361 1.41 -17.16 22.38
N TRP A 362 2.59 -16.86 21.84
CA TRP A 362 2.74 -16.25 20.52
C TRP A 362 3.68 -17.06 19.64
N ARG A 363 3.28 -17.26 18.38
CA ARG A 363 4.12 -17.81 17.31
C ARG A 363 4.51 -16.66 16.41
N VAL A 364 5.80 -16.57 16.08
CA VAL A 364 6.34 -15.48 15.26
C VAL A 364 7.16 -16.08 14.13
N GLY A 365 6.90 -15.60 12.91
CA GLY A 365 7.66 -15.92 11.72
C GLY A 365 8.28 -14.66 11.14
N ARG A 366 9.46 -14.78 10.54
CA ARG A 366 10.16 -13.71 9.82
C ARG A 366 10.68 -14.24 8.48
N ALA A 367 10.46 -13.49 7.41
CA ALA A 367 11.06 -13.78 6.10
C ALA A 367 11.45 -12.46 5.40
N GLN A 368 12.05 -12.56 4.22
CA GLN A 368 12.44 -11.39 3.44
C GLN A 368 11.22 -10.65 2.84
N ASN A 369 10.13 -11.37 2.53
CA ASN A 369 8.87 -10.79 2.04
C ASN A 369 7.64 -11.61 2.50
N TRP A 370 6.44 -11.05 2.30
CA TRP A 370 5.18 -11.65 2.75
C TRP A 370 4.84 -12.98 2.07
N THR A 371 5.25 -13.18 0.82
CA THR A 371 5.03 -14.44 0.09
C THR A 371 5.86 -15.56 0.71
N ASP A 372 7.16 -15.34 0.92
CA ASP A 372 8.05 -16.30 1.58
C ASP A 372 7.57 -16.63 3.01
N LEU A 373 7.04 -15.63 3.73
CA LEU A 373 6.51 -15.85 5.08
C LEU A 373 5.25 -16.72 5.06
N ASP A 374 4.31 -16.48 4.15
CA ASP A 374 3.07 -17.27 4.08
C ASP A 374 3.33 -18.69 3.56
N GLU A 375 4.15 -18.85 2.52
CA GLU A 375 4.51 -20.14 1.94
C GLU A 375 5.32 -21.03 2.91
N GLN A 376 6.26 -20.45 3.66
CA GLN A 376 7.15 -21.24 4.52
C GLN A 376 6.60 -21.45 5.94
N VAL A 377 5.88 -20.48 6.50
CA VAL A 377 5.47 -20.51 7.92
C VAL A 377 4.01 -20.09 8.20
N GLY A 378 3.23 -19.71 7.18
CA GLY A 378 1.84 -19.27 7.34
C GLY A 378 0.95 -20.30 8.01
N ALA A 379 1.00 -21.56 7.55
CA ALA A 379 0.24 -22.68 8.13
C ALA A 379 0.61 -22.96 9.60
N TRP A 380 1.90 -22.84 9.95
CA TRP A 380 2.39 -23.01 11.30
C TRP A 380 1.99 -21.86 12.24
N LEU A 381 1.99 -20.62 11.74
CA LEU A 381 1.52 -19.46 12.50
C LEU A 381 0.06 -19.63 12.92
N ASP A 382 -0.81 -20.06 12.00
CA ASP A 382 -2.23 -20.28 12.29
C ASP A 382 -2.48 -21.51 13.18
N THR A 383 -1.91 -22.66 12.85
CA THR A 383 -2.28 -23.94 13.49
C THR A 383 -1.38 -24.33 14.66
N GLY A 384 -0.13 -23.86 14.68
CA GLY A 384 0.91 -24.31 15.61
C GLY A 384 1.51 -25.67 15.29
N MET A 385 1.05 -26.31 14.21
CA MET A 385 1.61 -27.56 13.69
C MET A 385 2.66 -27.22 12.61
N PRO A 386 3.80 -27.93 12.56
CA PRO A 386 4.81 -27.75 11.53
C PRO A 386 4.35 -28.27 10.15
#